data_AF-A0A955M4S4-F1
#
_entry.id   AF-A0A955M4S4-F1
#
_cell.length_a   1.000
_cell.length_b   1.000
_cell.length_c   1.000
_cell.angle_alpha   90.00
_cell.angle_beta   90.00
_cell.angle_gamma   90.00
#
_symmetry.space_group_name_H-M   'P 1'
#
loop_
_entity.id
_entity.type
_entity.pdbx_description
1 polymer ?
#
loop_
_entity_poly.entity_id
_entity_poly.type
_entity_poly.pdbx_seq_one_letter_code
_entity_poly.pdbx_strand_id
1 'polypeptide(L)'
;MKRVVYLSILLILFTPIQAIADTLGDVLERQDMSGYLADIPAAQPVTSYAAYQDRTTFLLAYYHAYPKDPDFLEDTLRILYIDLPARQVTRKEILLPVKLSAYEPTYLGSVLEVRKIGPRFYLKGHLNPSASPTLVLTEELDVWDVLPGWVTEVDEGEGITCRHNAVHFGGVVTPPEFFRYDPVNRTSVALKN
;
A
#
# COMPACT_ATOMS: atom_id res chain seq x y z
N MET A 1 -47.49 -48.76 10.55
CA MET A 1 -46.65 -48.16 9.49
C MET A 1 -45.83 -47.04 10.10
N LYS A 2 -44.50 -47.22 10.28
CA LYS A 2 -43.58 -46.15 10.73
C LYS A 2 -42.58 -45.92 9.60
N ARG A 3 -42.57 -44.72 9.01
CA ARG A 3 -41.58 -44.32 8.00
C ARG A 3 -40.38 -43.73 8.73
N VAL A 4 -39.23 -44.38 8.61
CA VAL A 4 -37.92 -43.84 9.00
C VAL A 4 -37.41 -43.04 7.81
N VAL A 5 -37.23 -41.74 7.99
CA VAL A 5 -36.61 -40.85 7.00
C VAL A 5 -35.11 -40.82 7.32
N TYR A 6 -34.29 -41.38 6.42
CA TYR A 6 -32.84 -41.25 6.48
C TYR A 6 -32.46 -39.86 5.97
N LEU A 7 -31.94 -39.01 6.86
CA LEU A 7 -31.34 -37.74 6.51
C LEU A 7 -29.85 -37.98 6.21
N SER A 8 -29.51 -38.11 4.92
CA SER A 8 -28.11 -38.17 4.48
C SER A 8 -27.49 -36.78 4.63
N ILE A 9 -26.60 -36.60 5.62
CA ILE A 9 -25.78 -35.39 5.75
C ILE A 9 -24.70 -35.46 4.67
N LEU A 10 -24.83 -34.62 3.65
CA LEU A 10 -23.79 -34.40 2.64
C LEU A 10 -22.68 -33.56 3.29
N LEU A 11 -21.59 -34.21 3.69
CA LEU A 11 -20.40 -33.55 4.23
C LEU A 11 -19.65 -32.89 3.05
N ILE A 12 -19.87 -31.58 2.84
CA ILE A 12 -19.03 -30.80 1.92
C ILE A 12 -17.68 -30.62 2.61
N LEU A 13 -16.70 -31.43 2.21
CA LEU A 13 -15.30 -31.21 2.54
C LEU A 13 -14.86 -29.91 1.87
N PHE A 14 -14.88 -28.80 2.61
CA PHE A 14 -14.11 -27.60 2.24
C PHE A 14 -12.63 -27.97 2.35
N THR A 15 -12.05 -28.47 1.26
CA THR A 15 -10.59 -28.36 1.09
C THR A 15 -10.25 -26.88 1.12
N PRO A 16 -9.38 -26.38 2.02
CA PRO A 16 -8.90 -25.02 1.90
C PRO A 16 -8.17 -24.95 0.56
N ILE A 17 -8.78 -24.26 -0.40
CA ILE A 17 -8.06 -23.77 -1.56
C ILE A 17 -7.02 -22.86 -0.94
N GLN A 18 -5.75 -23.30 -0.90
CA GLN A 18 -4.65 -22.38 -0.68
C GLN A 18 -4.83 -21.32 -1.77
N ALA A 19 -5.24 -20.12 -1.37
CA ALA A 19 -5.28 -18.99 -2.29
C ALA A 19 -3.86 -18.89 -2.86
N ILE A 20 -3.71 -19.23 -4.13
CA ILE A 20 -2.45 -19.13 -4.83
C ILE A 20 -2.08 -17.65 -4.73
N ALA A 21 -0.93 -17.34 -4.12
CA ALA A 21 -0.47 -15.96 -4.03
C ALA A 21 -0.42 -15.38 -5.44
N ASP A 22 -1.05 -14.21 -5.64
CA ASP A 22 -1.02 -13.51 -6.92
C ASP A 22 0.43 -13.35 -7.36
N THR A 23 0.73 -13.64 -8.63
CA THR A 23 2.02 -13.27 -9.22
C THR A 23 2.02 -11.81 -9.64
N LEU A 24 3.20 -11.23 -9.80
CA LEU A 24 3.34 -9.89 -10.37
C LEU A 24 2.68 -9.79 -11.75
N GLY A 25 2.72 -10.87 -12.53
CA GLY A 25 2.01 -10.98 -13.80
C GLY A 25 0.50 -10.87 -13.64
N ASP A 26 -0.09 -11.65 -12.71
CA ASP A 26 -1.53 -11.63 -12.44
C ASP A 26 -2.03 -10.24 -11.97
N VAL A 27 -1.19 -9.51 -11.24
CA VAL A 27 -1.48 -8.13 -10.86
C VAL A 27 -1.46 -7.22 -12.08
N LEU A 28 -0.44 -7.30 -12.93
CA LEU A 28 -0.32 -6.44 -14.12
C LEU A 28 -1.41 -6.71 -15.14
N GLU A 29 -1.81 -7.96 -15.35
CA GLU A 29 -2.91 -8.31 -16.25
C GLU A 29 -4.23 -7.70 -15.79
N ARG A 30 -4.53 -7.75 -14.48
CA ARG A 30 -5.75 -7.13 -13.92
C ARG A 30 -5.76 -5.60 -14.00
N GLN A 31 -4.60 -4.97 -14.16
CA GLN A 31 -4.46 -3.52 -14.32
C GLN A 31 -4.29 -3.12 -15.80
N ASP A 32 -4.57 -4.02 -16.75
CA ASP A 32 -4.38 -3.81 -18.19
C ASP A 32 -2.94 -3.47 -18.61
N MET A 33 -1.94 -3.87 -17.80
CA MET A 33 -0.51 -3.62 -18.00
C MET A 33 0.23 -4.84 -18.60
N SER A 34 -0.48 -5.77 -19.22
CA SER A 34 0.09 -7.00 -19.81
C SER A 34 1.16 -6.72 -20.89
N GLY A 35 1.09 -5.56 -21.55
CA GLY A 35 2.08 -5.12 -22.53
C GLY A 35 3.49 -4.87 -21.99
N TYR A 36 3.69 -4.92 -20.67
CA TYR A 36 4.97 -4.71 -19.98
C TYR A 36 5.55 -5.97 -19.34
N LEU A 37 4.88 -7.12 -19.46
CA LEU A 37 5.31 -8.37 -18.82
C LEU A 37 6.69 -8.85 -19.25
N ALA A 38 7.14 -8.53 -20.47
CA ALA A 38 8.45 -8.93 -20.98
C ALA A 38 9.62 -8.30 -20.22
N ASP A 39 9.41 -7.12 -19.61
CA ASP A 39 10.44 -6.35 -18.91
C ASP A 39 10.43 -6.58 -17.39
N ILE A 40 9.53 -7.46 -16.91
CA ILE A 40 9.19 -7.62 -15.50
C ILE A 40 9.25 -9.11 -15.14
N PRO A 41 9.76 -9.50 -13.95
CA PRO A 41 9.75 -10.88 -13.49
C PRO A 41 8.31 -11.33 -13.12
N ALA A 42 7.48 -11.57 -14.13
CA ALA A 42 6.03 -11.80 -13.99
C ALA A 42 5.67 -13.00 -13.09
N ALA A 43 6.48 -14.05 -13.07
CA ALA A 43 6.21 -15.27 -12.29
C ALA A 43 6.44 -15.12 -10.78
N GLN A 44 6.98 -13.99 -10.31
CA GLN A 44 7.29 -13.78 -8.91
C GLN A 44 6.00 -13.59 -8.09
N PRO A 45 5.73 -14.39 -7.05
CA PRO A 45 4.61 -14.18 -6.15
C PRO A 45 4.75 -12.88 -5.35
N VAL A 46 3.65 -12.13 -5.22
CA VAL A 46 3.59 -10.84 -4.54
C VAL A 46 2.47 -10.80 -3.49
N THR A 47 2.60 -9.90 -2.52
CA THR A 47 1.61 -9.66 -1.47
C THR A 47 1.59 -8.18 -1.08
N SER A 48 0.54 -7.79 -0.34
CA SER A 48 0.41 -6.45 0.27
C SER A 48 0.73 -5.31 -0.71
N TYR A 49 0.08 -5.37 -1.88
CA TYR A 49 0.31 -4.44 -2.96
C TYR A 49 -0.83 -3.42 -3.12
N ALA A 50 -0.48 -2.25 -3.64
CA ALA A 50 -1.43 -1.24 -4.07
C ALA A 50 -0.91 -0.56 -5.34
N ALA A 51 -1.84 -0.24 -6.24
CA ALA A 51 -1.55 0.38 -7.52
C ALA A 51 -2.17 1.78 -7.61
N TYR A 52 -1.48 2.65 -8.34
CA TYR A 52 -1.99 3.90 -8.86
C TYR A 52 -1.88 3.87 -10.38
N GLN A 53 -2.91 4.34 -11.07
CA GLN A 53 -2.91 4.44 -12.52
C GLN A 53 -3.68 5.68 -12.98
N ASP A 54 -3.07 6.42 -13.90
CA ASP A 54 -3.73 7.46 -14.69
C ASP A 54 -3.36 7.32 -16.17
N ARG A 55 -3.58 8.38 -16.97
CA ARG A 55 -3.30 8.36 -18.41
C ARG A 55 -1.81 8.36 -18.76
N THR A 56 -0.96 8.77 -17.83
CA THR A 56 0.47 9.01 -18.04
C THR A 56 1.35 8.07 -17.23
N THR A 57 0.84 7.55 -16.12
CA THR A 57 1.62 6.84 -15.14
C THR A 57 0.89 5.60 -14.64
N PHE A 58 1.64 4.53 -14.45
CA PHE A 58 1.27 3.42 -13.59
C PHE A 58 2.35 3.23 -12.50
N LEU A 59 1.95 3.06 -11.25
CA LEU A 59 2.84 2.76 -10.13
C LEU A 59 2.24 1.62 -9.30
N LEU A 60 3.03 0.58 -9.05
CA LEU A 60 2.69 -0.53 -8.16
C LEU A 60 3.72 -0.60 -7.03
N ALA A 61 3.23 -0.49 -5.79
CA ALA A 61 4.02 -0.74 -4.59
C ALA A 61 3.67 -2.13 -4.06
N TYR A 62 4.66 -2.99 -3.81
CA TYR A 62 4.42 -4.39 -3.45
C TYR A 62 5.57 -5.01 -2.65
N TYR A 63 5.29 -6.16 -2.04
CA TYR A 63 6.28 -7.05 -1.43
C TYR A 63 6.29 -8.39 -2.17
N HIS A 64 7.40 -9.12 -2.10
CA HIS A 64 7.38 -10.53 -2.49
C HIS A 64 6.63 -11.35 -1.44
N ALA A 65 5.81 -12.29 -1.88
CA ALA A 65 5.16 -13.21 -0.96
C ALA A 65 6.18 -14.22 -0.42
N TYR A 66 6.22 -14.39 0.90
CA TYR A 66 7.11 -15.35 1.53
C TYR A 66 6.43 -16.72 1.65
N PRO A 67 6.96 -17.79 1.00
CA PRO A 67 6.22 -19.05 0.86
C PRO A 67 5.86 -19.76 2.17
N LYS A 68 6.60 -19.47 3.25
CA LYS A 68 6.43 -20.12 4.56
C LYS A 68 5.53 -19.34 5.52
N ASP A 69 5.30 -18.06 5.22
CA ASP A 69 4.53 -17.16 6.07
C ASP A 69 3.94 -16.05 5.19
N PRO A 70 2.66 -16.14 4.79
CA PRO A 70 2.03 -15.14 3.94
C PRO A 70 1.85 -13.78 4.63
N ASP A 71 1.94 -13.74 5.97
CA ASP A 71 1.87 -12.51 6.77
C ASP A 71 3.25 -11.87 6.98
N PHE A 72 4.33 -12.58 6.62
CA PHE A 72 5.67 -12.02 6.65
C PHE A 72 5.87 -11.03 5.50
N LEU A 73 6.21 -9.79 5.87
CA LEU A 73 6.66 -8.77 4.94
C LEU A 73 8.17 -8.62 5.07
N GLU A 74 8.86 -8.72 3.94
CA GLU A 74 10.27 -8.37 3.87
C GLU A 74 10.49 -6.90 4.23
N ASP A 75 11.68 -6.57 4.71
CA ASP A 75 12.09 -5.19 4.94
C ASP A 75 12.31 -4.40 3.63
N THR A 76 12.07 -5.00 2.46
CA THR A 76 12.25 -4.36 1.16
C THR A 76 10.91 -4.13 0.48
N LEU A 77 10.47 -2.87 0.48
CA LEU A 77 9.36 -2.43 -0.37
C LEU A 77 9.84 -2.28 -1.81
N ARG A 78 9.10 -2.84 -2.76
CA ARG A 78 9.41 -2.75 -4.19
C ARG A 78 8.41 -1.85 -4.88
N ILE A 79 8.94 -0.96 -5.72
CA ILE A 79 8.16 -0.05 -6.55
C ILE A 79 8.44 -0.39 -8.00
N LEU A 80 7.36 -0.66 -8.73
CA LEU A 80 7.35 -0.72 -10.18
C LEU A 80 6.66 0.53 -10.69
N TYR A 81 7.36 1.33 -11.49
CA TYR A 81 6.85 2.53 -12.13
C TYR A 81 6.91 2.36 -13.64
N ILE A 82 5.86 2.79 -14.32
CA ILE A 82 5.77 2.77 -15.78
C ILE A 82 5.35 4.15 -16.25
N ASP A 83 6.23 4.78 -17.02
CA ASP A 83 5.89 5.93 -17.85
C ASP A 83 5.14 5.41 -19.08
N LEU A 84 3.83 5.62 -19.14
CA LEU A 84 2.99 5.06 -20.21
C LEU A 84 3.29 5.69 -21.58
N PRO A 85 3.48 7.03 -21.70
CA PRO A 85 3.89 7.66 -22.96
C PRO A 85 5.25 7.19 -23.48
N ALA A 86 6.27 7.13 -22.62
CA ALA A 86 7.62 6.73 -22.98
C ALA A 86 7.80 5.21 -23.05
N ARG A 87 6.81 4.46 -22.56
CA ARG A 87 6.86 3.00 -22.34
C ARG A 87 8.08 2.57 -21.53
N GLN A 88 8.49 3.41 -20.58
CA GLN A 88 9.68 3.17 -19.79
C GLN A 88 9.31 2.52 -18.46
N VAL A 89 9.92 1.38 -18.18
CA VAL A 89 9.77 0.66 -16.92
C VAL A 89 10.93 1.02 -15.98
N THR A 90 10.60 1.45 -14.77
CA THR A 90 11.55 1.72 -13.69
C THR A 90 11.20 0.84 -12.50
N ARG A 91 12.23 0.21 -11.90
CA ARG A 91 12.10 -0.59 -10.69
C ARG A 91 12.98 0.01 -9.60
N LYS A 92 12.42 0.18 -8.41
CA LYS A 92 13.13 0.71 -7.24
C LYS A 92 12.85 -0.19 -6.04
N GLU A 93 13.87 -0.40 -5.23
CA GLU A 93 13.75 -1.05 -3.94
C GLU A 93 13.99 0.00 -2.85
N ILE A 94 13.14 -0.02 -1.83
CA ILE A 94 13.23 0.85 -0.66
C ILE A 94 13.38 -0.03 0.56
N LEU A 95 14.54 0.06 1.21
CA LEU A 95 14.81 -0.65 2.46
C LEU A 95 14.12 0.07 3.62
N LEU A 96 13.36 -0.69 4.40
CA LEU A 96 12.67 -0.28 5.61
C LEU A 96 13.45 -0.79 6.84
N PRO A 97 13.33 -0.12 8.01
CA PRO A 97 12.64 1.16 8.20
C PRO A 97 13.41 2.32 7.56
N VAL A 98 12.68 3.29 6.99
CA VAL A 98 13.32 4.54 6.53
C VAL A 98 13.56 5.43 7.74
N LYS A 99 14.75 6.03 7.81
CA LYS A 99 15.10 7.04 8.81
C LYS A 99 15.25 8.41 8.14
N LEU A 100 14.21 9.22 8.21
CA LEU A 100 14.31 10.66 7.92
C LEU A 100 14.41 11.41 9.25
N SER A 101 15.25 12.46 9.28
CA SER A 101 15.87 13.08 10.46
C SER A 101 14.95 13.70 11.52
N ALA A 102 13.66 13.40 11.56
CA ALA A 102 12.69 13.89 12.54
C ALA A 102 11.76 12.82 13.11
N TYR A 103 11.81 11.57 12.63
CA TYR A 103 10.93 10.49 13.06
C TYR A 103 11.72 9.21 13.40
N GLU A 104 11.20 8.42 14.33
CA GLU A 104 11.70 7.08 14.65
C GLU A 104 11.71 6.19 13.39
N PRO A 105 12.60 5.18 13.29
CA PRO A 105 12.65 4.28 12.16
C PRO A 105 11.26 3.72 11.88
N THR A 106 10.69 4.08 10.72
CA THR A 106 9.28 3.80 10.46
C THR A 106 9.10 2.66 9.46
N TYR A 107 8.34 1.66 9.89
CA TYR A 107 7.89 0.55 9.05
C TYR A 107 6.58 0.91 8.36
N LEU A 108 6.48 0.60 7.07
CA LEU A 108 5.27 0.83 6.29
C LEU A 108 4.22 -0.28 6.49
N GLY A 109 4.65 -1.50 6.82
CA GLY A 109 3.77 -2.67 6.80
C GLY A 109 3.16 -2.87 5.40
N SER A 110 1.93 -3.39 5.32
CA SER A 110 1.23 -3.56 4.05
C SER A 110 0.91 -2.21 3.41
N VAL A 111 1.14 -2.08 2.11
CA VAL A 111 0.66 -0.89 1.37
C VAL A 111 -0.81 -1.08 1.05
N LEU A 112 -1.66 -0.19 1.56
CA LEU A 112 -3.10 -0.24 1.35
C LEU A 112 -3.55 0.61 0.16
N GLU A 113 -2.80 1.67 -0.15
CA GLU A 113 -3.20 2.65 -1.15
C GLU A 113 -1.99 3.42 -1.67
N VAL A 114 -2.02 3.73 -2.97
CA VAL A 114 -1.11 4.70 -3.59
C VAL A 114 -1.93 5.83 -4.19
N ARG A 115 -1.57 7.07 -3.88
CA ARG A 115 -2.15 8.27 -4.49
C ARG A 115 -1.07 9.13 -5.11
N LYS A 116 -1.33 9.73 -6.27
CA LYS A 116 -0.51 10.82 -6.81
C LYS A 116 -1.16 12.17 -6.45
N ILE A 117 -0.38 13.07 -5.87
CA ILE A 117 -0.80 14.43 -5.53
C ILE A 117 0.29 15.39 -5.99
N GLY A 118 0.01 16.14 -7.06
CA GLY A 118 1.03 16.91 -7.76
C GLY A 118 2.19 16.00 -8.23
N PRO A 119 3.46 16.38 -7.99
CA PRO A 119 4.63 15.62 -8.42
C PRO A 119 5.08 14.56 -7.40
N ARG A 120 4.16 14.02 -6.59
CA ARG A 120 4.51 13.12 -5.48
C ARG A 120 3.54 11.96 -5.35
N PHE A 121 4.07 10.82 -4.92
CA PHE A 121 3.29 9.64 -4.56
C PHE A 121 3.18 9.51 -3.05
N TYR A 122 1.98 9.17 -2.56
CA TYR A 122 1.66 9.00 -1.16
C TYR A 122 1.21 7.55 -0.96
N LEU A 123 2.05 6.77 -0.28
CA LEU A 123 1.83 5.35 -0.02
C LEU A 123 1.31 5.20 1.40
N LYS A 124 0.04 4.82 1.53
CA LYS A 124 -0.62 4.60 2.82
C LYS A 124 -0.29 3.20 3.33
N GLY A 125 0.41 3.12 4.46
CA GLY A 125 0.77 1.86 5.10
C GLY A 125 -0.25 1.36 6.13
N HIS A 126 -0.12 0.09 6.50
CA HIS A 126 -0.77 -0.52 7.66
C HIS A 126 0.10 -1.62 8.27
N LEU A 127 0.36 -1.53 9.58
CA LEU A 127 1.17 -2.51 10.31
C LEU A 127 0.34 -3.07 11.46
N ASN A 128 -0.25 -4.25 11.28
CA ASN A 128 -1.12 -4.88 12.28
C ASN A 128 -0.43 -4.97 13.66
N PRO A 129 -1.06 -4.55 14.78
CA PRO A 129 -2.41 -4.01 14.95
C PRO A 129 -2.40 -2.47 15.05
N SER A 130 -1.83 -1.74 14.10
CA SER A 130 -1.75 -0.28 14.17
C SER A 130 -1.78 0.36 12.79
N ALA A 131 -2.17 1.63 12.78
CA ALA A 131 -1.89 2.49 11.64
C ALA A 131 -0.37 2.63 11.48
N SER A 132 0.08 2.61 10.22
CA SER A 132 1.46 2.87 9.82
C SER A 132 1.54 4.24 9.14
N PRO A 133 2.70 4.91 9.12
CA PRO A 133 2.90 6.16 8.38
C PRO A 133 2.43 6.12 6.92
N THR A 134 2.36 7.32 6.34
CA THR A 134 2.37 7.48 4.88
C THR A 134 3.79 7.76 4.41
N LEU A 135 4.29 6.95 3.47
CA LEU A 135 5.57 7.20 2.80
C LEU A 135 5.34 8.11 1.59
N VAL A 136 6.10 9.20 1.48
CA VAL A 136 6.00 10.16 0.38
C VAL A 136 7.19 9.98 -0.54
N LEU A 137 6.94 9.75 -1.83
CA LEU A 137 7.97 9.57 -2.85
C LEU A 137 7.94 10.73 -3.86
N THR A 138 9.10 11.07 -4.41
CA THR A 138 9.21 11.93 -5.61
C THR A 138 8.82 11.15 -6.88
N GLU A 139 8.75 11.81 -8.03
CA GLU A 139 8.51 11.13 -9.32
C GLU A 139 9.67 10.20 -9.70
N GLU A 140 10.88 10.49 -9.21
CA GLU A 140 12.07 9.64 -9.34
C GLU A 140 12.10 8.47 -8.34
N LEU A 141 11.03 8.31 -7.56
CA LEU A 141 10.82 7.26 -6.56
C LEU A 141 11.79 7.32 -5.37
N ASP A 142 12.41 8.47 -5.13
CA ASP A 142 13.20 8.70 -3.92
C ASP A 142 12.28 9.07 -2.75
N VAL A 143 12.65 8.64 -1.55
CA VAL A 143 11.86 8.95 -0.36
C VAL A 143 12.01 10.43 -0.02
N TRP A 144 10.91 11.15 -0.16
CA TRP A 144 10.80 12.58 0.13
C TRP A 144 10.49 12.84 1.60
N ASP A 145 9.49 12.15 2.14
CA ASP A 145 9.08 12.31 3.54
C ASP A 145 8.37 11.08 4.12
N VAL A 146 8.17 11.09 5.44
CA VAL A 146 7.36 10.12 6.17
C VAL A 146 6.37 10.88 7.05
N LEU A 147 5.08 10.68 6.82
CA LEU A 147 4.02 11.39 7.53
C LEU A 147 3.42 10.50 8.63
N PRO A 148 3.16 11.04 9.84
CA PRO A 148 2.58 10.31 10.97
C PRO A 148 1.05 10.09 10.83
N GLY A 149 0.52 10.09 9.61
CA GLY A 149 -0.90 10.08 9.32
C GLY A 149 -1.21 9.71 7.88
N TRP A 150 -2.49 9.74 7.53
CA TRP A 150 -2.99 9.45 6.18
C TRP A 150 -3.58 10.69 5.54
N VAL A 151 -3.36 10.85 4.25
CA VAL A 151 -3.99 11.92 3.47
C VAL A 151 -5.50 11.72 3.42
N THR A 152 -6.25 12.73 3.87
CA THR A 152 -7.71 12.72 3.81
C THR A 152 -8.23 13.61 2.69
N GLU A 153 -7.65 14.80 2.54
CA GLU A 153 -8.08 15.81 1.57
C GLU A 153 -6.88 16.53 0.97
N VAL A 154 -7.04 16.99 -0.27
CA VAL A 154 -6.07 17.83 -0.97
C VAL A 154 -6.74 19.16 -1.24
N ASP A 155 -6.11 20.24 -0.79
CA ASP A 155 -6.59 21.60 -1.02
C ASP A 155 -5.60 22.33 -1.94
N GLU A 156 -6.07 22.77 -3.10
CA GLU A 156 -5.25 23.44 -4.11
C GLU A 156 -4.74 24.78 -3.59
N GLY A 157 -3.50 24.80 -3.10
CA GLY A 157 -2.83 26.00 -2.61
C GLY A 157 -2.75 26.11 -1.09
N GLU A 158 -3.56 25.35 -0.34
CA GLU A 158 -3.46 25.29 1.14
C GLU A 158 -2.71 24.07 1.66
N GLY A 159 -2.36 23.11 0.81
CA GLY A 159 -1.58 21.93 1.18
C GLY A 159 -2.45 20.69 1.34
N ILE A 160 -1.95 19.72 2.10
CA ILE A 160 -2.58 18.40 2.21
C ILE A 160 -3.08 18.20 3.63
N THR A 161 -4.39 18.00 3.78
CA THR A 161 -4.95 17.65 5.09
C THR A 161 -4.74 16.17 5.33
N CYS A 162 -4.15 15.87 6.47
CA CYS A 162 -3.85 14.54 6.94
C CYS A 162 -4.51 14.29 8.28
N ARG A 163 -4.96 13.07 8.50
CA ARG A 163 -5.41 12.58 9.80
C ARG A 163 -4.27 11.82 10.46
N HIS A 164 -3.93 12.16 11.71
CA HIS A 164 -2.93 11.42 12.48
C HIS A 164 -3.32 9.95 12.65
N ASN A 165 -2.29 9.10 12.66
CA ASN A 165 -2.42 7.69 12.97
C ASN A 165 -2.82 7.53 14.44
N ALA A 166 -3.98 6.92 14.69
CA ALA A 166 -4.33 6.47 16.03
C ALA A 166 -3.72 5.09 16.28
N VAL A 167 -3.09 4.91 17.45
CA VAL A 167 -2.78 3.56 17.98
C VAL A 167 -4.11 2.79 18.05
N HIS A 168 -4.14 1.52 17.63
CA HIS A 168 -5.39 0.73 17.76
C HIS A 168 -5.91 0.85 19.20
N PHE A 169 -7.23 1.03 19.30
CA PHE A 169 -7.99 1.33 20.53
C PHE A 169 -7.97 2.78 21.04
N GLY A 170 -7.09 3.67 20.54
CA GLY A 170 -7.10 5.10 20.92
C GLY A 170 -8.28 5.90 20.34
N GLY A 171 -8.76 5.51 19.15
CA GLY A 171 -9.87 6.21 18.47
C GLY A 171 -11.25 6.07 19.13
N VAL A 172 -11.39 5.22 20.17
CA VAL A 172 -12.62 5.13 20.97
C VAL A 172 -12.64 6.20 22.08
N VAL A 173 -11.46 6.74 22.46
CA VAL A 173 -11.31 7.62 23.64
C VAL A 173 -10.84 9.03 23.26
N THR A 174 -10.16 9.20 22.12
CA THR A 174 -9.62 10.49 21.68
C THR A 174 -10.22 10.90 20.34
N PRO A 175 -10.68 12.16 20.17
CA PRO A 175 -11.10 12.68 18.87
C PRO A 175 -10.01 12.53 17.80
N PRO A 176 -10.37 12.39 16.51
CA PRO A 176 -9.38 12.40 15.45
C PRO A 176 -8.61 13.72 15.45
N GLU A 177 -7.28 13.63 15.39
CA GLU A 177 -6.39 14.77 15.21
C GLU A 177 -6.05 14.93 13.73
N PHE A 178 -6.09 16.17 13.26
CA PHE A 178 -5.75 16.53 11.89
C PHE A 178 -4.56 17.48 11.87
N PHE A 179 -3.77 17.39 10.81
CA PHE A 179 -2.70 18.33 10.52
C PHE A 179 -2.69 18.64 9.03
N ARG A 180 -2.15 19.80 8.70
CA ARG A 180 -1.95 20.26 7.33
C ARG A 180 -0.47 20.13 7.00
N TYR A 181 -0.19 19.39 5.95
CA TYR A 181 1.15 19.14 5.44
C TYR A 181 1.43 20.02 4.22
N ASP A 182 2.53 20.78 4.28
CA ASP A 182 3.10 21.48 3.15
C ASP A 182 4.18 20.60 2.50
N PRO A 183 3.91 20.05 1.31
CA PRO A 183 4.84 19.15 0.63
C PRO A 183 6.06 19.86 0.05
N VAL A 184 6.04 21.19 -0.11
CA VAL A 184 7.17 21.98 -0.63
C VAL A 184 8.22 22.14 0.46
N ASN A 185 7.80 22.61 1.64
CA ASN A 185 8.71 22.90 2.75
C ASN A 185 8.90 21.72 3.72
N ARG A 186 8.14 20.64 3.56
CA ARG A 186 8.14 19.47 4.46
C ARG A 186 7.80 19.84 5.89
N THR A 187 6.75 20.65 6.04
CA THR A 187 6.30 21.10 7.35
C THR A 187 4.86 20.69 7.59
N SER A 188 4.52 20.46 8.85
CA SER A 188 3.18 20.09 9.27
C SER A 188 2.70 21.05 10.36
N VAL A 189 1.47 21.52 10.25
CA VAL A 189 0.82 22.36 11.25
C VAL A 189 -0.44 21.65 11.74
N ALA A 190 -0.55 21.45 13.05
CA ALA A 190 -1.75 20.88 13.65
C ALA A 190 -2.96 21.78 13.38
N LEU A 191 -4.08 21.19 12.96
CA LEU A 191 -5.34 21.90 12.80
C LEU A 191 -6.08 21.85 14.13
N LYS A 192 -6.56 22.99 14.61
CA LYS A 192 -7.41 23.04 15.80
C LYS A 192 -8.80 22.55 15.41
N ASN A 193 -9.27 21.51 16.09
CA ASN A 193 -10.67 21.10 16.08
C ASN A 193 -11.56 22.16 16.71
#